data_AF-A0A927XB37-F1
#
_entry.id   AF-A0A927XB37-F1
#
_cell.length_a   1.000
_cell.length_b   1.000
_cell.length_c   1.000
_cell.angle_alpha   90.00
_cell.angle_beta   90.00
_cell.angle_gamma   90.00
#
_symmetry.space_group_name_H-M   'P 1'
#
loop_
_entity.id
_entity.type
_entity.pdbx_description
1 polymer ?
#
loop_
_entity_poly.entity_id
_entity_poly.type
_entity_poly.pdbx_seq_one_letter_code
_entity_poly.pdbx_strand_id
1 'polypeptide(L)'
;MKKVFLVLLMFAMVTTGCAKKEKDSVTYNLDKKEMITYNYNKVDYVLADITEEDSEILTTGLFYKEGKKFVLIKKLESIIKVDNKGNSAYKFYDGKLYGVGTGDLPLIYEIELNKGKSKLNELKFDVDGKKNPFLTLIIDEIDGEKIILGGNIFIGEHSEYKVFECSLKSKKCLYDK
;
A
#
# COMPACT_ATOMS: atom_id res chain seq x y z
N MET A 1 29.51 -58.77 -29.64
CA MET A 1 29.75 -57.32 -29.69
C MET A 1 28.41 -56.60 -29.67
N LYS A 2 28.26 -55.65 -28.72
CA LYS A 2 27.44 -54.41 -28.77
C LYS A 2 25.94 -54.55 -29.10
N LYS A 3 25.05 -54.51 -28.10
CA LYS A 3 24.45 -53.32 -27.42
C LYS A 3 23.15 -52.84 -28.11
N VAL A 4 21.98 -53.17 -27.55
CA VAL A 4 20.99 -52.30 -26.82
C VAL A 4 20.28 -51.25 -27.70
N PHE A 5 18.95 -51.28 -27.84
CA PHE A 5 18.02 -50.42 -27.08
C PHE A 5 16.55 -50.55 -27.49
N LEU A 6 15.76 -50.84 -26.45
CA LEU A 6 14.32 -50.87 -26.32
C LEU A 6 13.83 -49.41 -26.22
N VAL A 7 13.13 -48.90 -27.23
CA VAL A 7 12.50 -47.56 -27.20
C VAL A 7 11.00 -47.75 -27.06
N LEU A 8 10.59 -48.02 -25.82
CA LEU A 8 9.22 -48.08 -25.37
C LEU A 8 9.10 -47.13 -24.17
N LEU A 9 9.09 -45.81 -24.42
CA LEU A 9 8.68 -44.78 -23.45
C LEU A 9 8.87 -43.39 -24.09
N MET A 10 7.91 -42.90 -24.88
CA MET A 10 8.00 -41.49 -25.33
C MET A 10 6.66 -40.81 -25.66
N PHE A 11 5.54 -41.18 -25.03
CA PHE A 11 4.29 -40.40 -25.16
C PHE A 11 3.44 -40.36 -23.89
N ALA A 12 4.09 -40.29 -22.72
CA ALA A 12 3.45 -39.83 -21.48
C ALA A 12 4.11 -38.51 -21.04
N MET A 13 4.17 -37.52 -21.93
CA MET A 13 4.20 -36.12 -21.48
C MET A 13 2.79 -35.80 -20.96
N VAL A 14 2.52 -36.31 -19.75
CA VAL A 14 1.49 -35.72 -18.90
C VAL A 14 1.93 -34.28 -18.72
N THR A 15 1.24 -33.37 -19.39
CA THR A 15 1.27 -31.95 -19.09
C THR A 15 0.75 -31.80 -17.67
N THR A 16 1.63 -32.02 -16.69
CA THR A 16 1.47 -31.46 -15.36
C THR A 16 1.59 -29.97 -15.57
N GLY A 17 0.44 -29.35 -15.87
CA GLY A 17 0.31 -27.91 -15.77
C GLY A 17 0.85 -27.55 -14.39
N CYS A 18 1.96 -26.81 -14.36
CA CYS A 18 2.37 -26.12 -13.17
C CYS A 18 1.18 -25.26 -12.78
N ALA A 19 0.35 -25.77 -11.87
CA ALA A 19 -0.52 -24.92 -11.09
C ALA A 19 0.41 -23.88 -10.50
N LYS A 20 0.28 -22.63 -10.94
CA LYS A 20 0.93 -21.49 -10.29
C LYS A 20 0.64 -21.67 -8.80
N LYS A 21 1.67 -21.92 -8.00
CA LYS A 21 1.56 -21.92 -6.54
C LYS A 21 0.80 -20.66 -6.17
N GLU A 22 -0.38 -20.85 -5.58
CA GLU A 22 -1.07 -19.77 -4.89
C GLU A 22 -0.05 -19.13 -3.96
N LYS A 23 0.12 -17.83 -4.07
CA LYS A 23 1.05 -17.07 -3.24
C LYS A 23 0.60 -17.32 -1.80
N ASP A 24 1.36 -18.10 -1.03
CA ASP A 24 1.00 -18.49 0.33
C ASP A 24 0.50 -17.25 1.09
N SER A 25 -0.79 -17.24 1.42
CA SER A 25 -1.39 -16.10 2.11
C SER A 25 -0.79 -16.02 3.51
N VAL A 26 0.06 -15.03 3.77
CA VAL A 26 0.68 -14.85 5.08
C VAL A 26 -0.40 -14.38 6.06
N THR A 27 -0.72 -15.22 7.05
CA THR A 27 -1.65 -14.90 8.12
C THR A 27 -0.90 -14.43 9.35
N TYR A 28 -1.37 -13.33 9.95
CA TYR A 28 -0.77 -12.76 11.17
C TYR A 28 -1.70 -12.96 12.36
N ASN A 29 -1.12 -13.23 13.53
CA ASN A 29 -1.84 -13.11 14.78
C ASN A 29 -1.80 -11.63 15.21
N LEU A 30 -2.96 -10.97 15.12
CA LEU A 30 -3.14 -9.58 15.53
C LEU A 30 -3.86 -9.47 16.88
N ASP A 31 -4.04 -10.58 17.60
CA ASP A 31 -4.68 -10.58 18.90
C ASP A 31 -3.91 -9.65 19.85
N LYS A 32 -4.63 -8.75 20.52
CA LYS A 32 -4.10 -7.71 21.42
C LYS A 32 -3.30 -6.59 20.75
N LYS A 33 -3.14 -6.60 19.43
CA LYS A 33 -2.60 -5.44 18.71
C LYS A 33 -3.68 -4.40 18.52
N GLU A 34 -3.27 -3.14 18.56
CA GLU A 34 -4.12 -2.03 18.16
C GLU A 34 -4.35 -2.07 16.64
N MET A 35 -5.60 -1.84 16.24
CA MET A 35 -6.05 -2.01 14.87
C MET A 35 -6.95 -0.86 14.45
N ILE A 36 -6.68 -0.31 13.28
CA ILE A 36 -7.62 0.58 12.59
C ILE A 36 -8.43 -0.28 11.64
N THR A 37 -9.74 -0.34 11.83
CA THR A 37 -10.65 -1.17 11.01
C THR A 37 -11.50 -0.29 10.10
N TYR A 38 -11.62 -0.70 8.84
CA TYR A 38 -12.46 -0.06 7.83
C TYR A 38 -13.34 -1.11 7.14
N ASN A 39 -14.66 -0.99 7.28
CA ASN A 39 -15.60 -1.89 6.62
C ASN A 39 -15.96 -1.36 5.23
N TYR A 40 -15.70 -2.16 4.20
CA TYR A 40 -16.06 -1.84 2.83
C TYR A 40 -16.55 -3.08 2.11
N ASN A 41 -17.71 -3.00 1.45
CA ASN A 41 -18.34 -4.12 0.74
C ASN A 41 -18.44 -5.42 1.59
N LYS A 42 -18.81 -5.28 2.87
CA LYS A 42 -18.93 -6.38 3.85
C LYS A 42 -17.61 -7.11 4.13
N VAL A 43 -16.48 -6.46 3.89
CA VAL A 43 -15.14 -6.94 4.23
C VAL A 43 -14.52 -5.95 5.21
N ASP A 44 -13.99 -6.46 6.31
CA ASP A 44 -13.19 -5.65 7.24
C ASP A 44 -11.75 -5.60 6.73
N TYR A 45 -11.28 -4.40 6.42
CA TYR A 45 -9.88 -4.10 6.16
C TYR A 45 -9.25 -3.55 7.42
N VAL A 46 -7.99 -3.92 7.67
CA VAL A 46 -7.31 -3.61 8.93
C VAL A 46 -5.91 -3.07 8.65
N LEU A 47 -5.55 -1.99 9.34
CA LEU A 47 -4.16 -1.58 9.52
C LEU A 47 -3.71 -1.99 10.92
N ALA A 48 -2.54 -2.63 11.00
CA ALA A 48 -1.92 -2.98 12.27
C ALA A 48 -0.40 -2.83 12.19
N ASP A 49 0.21 -2.35 13.27
CA ASP A 49 1.66 -2.26 13.40
C ASP A 49 2.28 -3.66 13.44
N ILE A 50 3.20 -3.92 12.51
CA ILE A 50 3.98 -5.15 12.39
C ILE A 50 5.49 -4.85 12.31
N THR A 51 5.90 -3.68 12.79
CA THR A 51 7.31 -3.28 12.89
C THR A 51 8.07 -4.32 13.71
N GLU A 52 9.23 -4.73 13.21
CA GLU A 52 10.13 -5.63 13.94
C GLU A 52 10.77 -4.86 15.10
N GLU A 53 11.04 -5.52 16.24
CA GLU A 53 11.44 -4.85 17.49
C GLU A 53 12.68 -3.95 17.34
N ASP A 54 13.60 -4.32 16.45
CA ASP A 54 14.87 -3.61 16.21
C ASP A 54 14.86 -2.78 14.91
N SER A 55 13.70 -2.58 14.27
CA SER A 55 13.61 -1.85 13.01
C SER A 55 13.38 -0.35 13.22
N GLU A 56 14.21 0.46 12.57
CA GLU A 56 14.01 1.92 12.49
C GLU A 56 12.92 2.32 11.48
N ILE A 57 12.48 1.38 10.63
CA ILE A 57 11.45 1.62 9.60
C ILE A 57 10.10 1.09 10.11
N LEU A 58 9.17 2.03 10.31
CA LEU A 58 7.82 1.69 10.78
C LEU A 58 7.07 0.92 9.68
N THR A 59 6.67 -0.30 10.01
CA THR A 59 5.98 -1.20 9.09
C THR A 59 4.55 -1.47 9.57
N THR A 60 3.58 -1.05 8.76
CA THR A 60 2.16 -1.33 8.98
C THR A 60 1.70 -2.39 8.00
N GLY A 61 0.99 -3.42 8.46
CA GLY A 61 0.34 -4.37 7.59
C GLY A 61 -1.06 -3.89 7.21
N LEU A 62 -1.38 -3.90 5.91
CA LEU A 62 -2.76 -3.83 5.42
C LEU A 62 -3.29 -5.26 5.27
N PHE A 63 -4.39 -5.55 5.95
CA PHE A 63 -5.04 -6.87 5.98
C PHE A 63 -6.49 -6.80 5.51
N TYR A 64 -7.05 -7.94 5.12
CA TYR A 64 -8.49 -8.17 5.19
C TYR A 64 -8.81 -9.32 6.16
N LYS A 65 -9.98 -9.25 6.78
CA LYS A 65 -10.46 -10.28 7.69
C LYS A 65 -11.25 -11.35 6.95
N GLU A 66 -10.96 -12.61 7.26
CA GLU A 66 -11.71 -13.77 6.79
C GLU A 66 -12.02 -14.70 7.98
N GLY A 67 -13.29 -14.64 8.44
CA GLY A 67 -13.69 -15.29 9.69
C GLY A 67 -12.94 -14.68 10.88
N LYS A 68 -12.07 -15.49 11.52
CA LYS A 68 -11.21 -15.06 12.63
C LYS A 68 -9.77 -14.75 12.20
N LYS A 69 -9.44 -14.91 10.93
CA LYS A 69 -8.07 -14.75 10.42
C LYS A 69 -7.89 -13.38 9.76
N PHE A 70 -6.68 -12.84 9.83
CA PHE A 70 -6.25 -11.66 9.09
C PHE A 70 -5.27 -12.09 8.01
N VAL A 71 -5.60 -11.77 6.76
CA VAL A 71 -4.79 -12.11 5.59
C VAL A 71 -4.07 -10.86 5.11
N LEU A 72 -2.74 -10.92 5.04
CA LEU A 72 -1.92 -9.79 4.60
C LEU A 72 -2.16 -9.49 3.12
N ILE A 73 -2.52 -8.24 2.83
CA ILE A 73 -2.57 -7.67 1.48
C ILE A 73 -1.20 -7.11 1.12
N LYS A 74 -0.68 -6.20 1.96
CA LYS A 74 0.61 -5.54 1.71
C LYS A 74 1.24 -5.03 3.00
N LYS A 75 2.58 -5.04 3.07
CA LYS A 75 3.36 -4.28 4.05
C LYS A 75 3.51 -2.84 3.54
N LEU A 76 3.24 -1.88 4.43
CA LEU A 76 3.29 -0.45 4.19
C LEU A 76 4.39 0.15 5.07
N GLU A 77 5.27 0.93 4.49
CA GLU A 77 6.40 1.56 5.17
C GLU A 77 6.15 3.06 5.22
N SER A 78 6.37 3.66 6.39
CA SER A 78 6.29 5.10 6.59
C SER A 78 7.36 5.56 7.57
N ILE A 79 7.71 6.84 7.49
CA ILE A 79 8.57 7.52 8.46
C ILE A 79 7.76 8.10 9.64
N ILE A 80 6.43 8.05 9.59
CA ILE A 80 5.56 8.56 10.66
C ILE A 80 4.79 7.40 11.29
N LYS A 81 4.75 7.41 12.62
CA LYS A 81 3.98 6.44 13.39
C LYS A 81 2.49 6.67 13.16
N VAL A 82 1.83 5.63 12.67
CA VAL A 82 0.36 5.59 12.58
C VAL A 82 -0.16 5.49 14.00
N ASP A 83 -0.80 6.57 14.47
CA ASP A 83 -1.48 6.52 15.74
C ASP A 83 -2.86 5.87 15.61
N ASN A 84 -3.49 5.69 16.76
CA ASN A 84 -4.75 4.99 16.98
C ASN A 84 -5.95 5.68 16.30
N LYS A 85 -5.73 6.89 15.77
CA LYS A 85 -6.71 7.70 15.04
C LYS A 85 -6.44 7.71 13.53
N GLY A 86 -5.42 7.00 13.05
CA GLY A 86 -5.03 6.97 11.65
C GLY A 86 -4.44 8.30 11.18
N ASN A 87 -4.04 9.18 12.10
CA ASN A 87 -3.50 10.47 11.73
C ASN A 87 -2.03 10.31 11.40
N SER A 88 -1.74 10.22 10.10
CA SER A 88 -0.60 10.88 9.46
C SER A 88 -0.37 10.26 8.09
N ALA A 89 -0.01 8.98 8.01
CA ALA A 89 0.46 8.39 6.75
C ALA A 89 -0.63 7.75 5.90
N TYR A 90 -1.74 7.29 6.49
CA TYR A 90 -2.72 6.42 5.81
C TYR A 90 -4.16 6.86 6.05
N LYS A 91 -5.00 6.84 5.01
CA LYS A 91 -6.42 7.20 5.13
C LYS A 91 -7.29 6.29 4.27
N PHE A 92 -8.25 5.61 4.89
CA PHE A 92 -9.28 4.88 4.16
C PHE A 92 -10.33 5.84 3.63
N TYR A 93 -10.64 5.74 2.35
CA TYR A 93 -11.69 6.54 1.72
C TYR A 93 -12.22 5.85 0.46
N ASP A 94 -13.54 5.77 0.33
CA ASP A 94 -14.27 5.25 -0.84
C ASP A 94 -13.68 3.96 -1.46
N GLY A 95 -13.55 2.91 -0.64
CA GLY A 95 -13.04 1.62 -1.10
C GLY A 95 -11.56 1.60 -1.48
N LYS A 96 -10.79 2.61 -1.07
CA LYS A 96 -9.35 2.69 -1.24
C LYS A 96 -8.66 2.98 0.07
N LEU A 97 -7.40 2.58 0.16
CA LEU A 97 -6.46 3.10 1.14
C LEU A 97 -5.52 4.08 0.44
N TYR A 98 -5.51 5.33 0.85
CA TYR A 98 -4.53 6.30 0.43
C TYR A 98 -3.35 6.28 1.40
N GLY A 99 -2.13 6.44 0.90
CA GLY A 99 -0.94 6.39 1.72
C GLY A 99 0.18 7.30 1.25
N VAL A 100 0.97 7.76 2.22
CA VAL A 100 2.28 8.38 2.03
C VAL A 100 3.34 7.32 2.35
N GLY A 101 4.17 7.01 1.37
CA GLY A 101 5.13 5.91 1.43
C GLY A 101 6.57 6.36 1.57
N THR A 102 7.41 5.43 2.03
CA THR A 102 8.87 5.50 1.94
C THR A 102 9.42 4.18 1.38
N GLY A 103 10.73 4.11 1.14
CA GLY A 103 11.40 2.89 0.68
C GLY A 103 10.87 2.40 -0.67
N ASP A 104 10.31 1.20 -0.68
CA ASP A 104 9.78 0.53 -1.89
C ASP A 104 8.37 1.00 -2.30
N LEU A 105 7.77 1.94 -1.55
CA LEU A 105 6.47 2.51 -1.86
C LEU A 105 6.60 3.85 -2.58
N PRO A 106 5.66 4.19 -3.48
CA PRO A 106 5.61 5.54 -4.02
C PRO A 106 5.40 6.57 -2.91
N LEU A 107 5.86 7.80 -3.14
CA LEU A 107 5.70 8.91 -2.19
C LEU A 107 4.23 9.11 -1.80
N ILE A 108 3.33 9.04 -2.78
CA ILE A 108 1.89 9.05 -2.58
C ILE A 108 1.29 7.93 -3.42
N TYR A 109 0.39 7.16 -2.84
CA TYR A 109 -0.25 6.05 -3.53
C TYR A 109 -1.68 5.85 -3.05
N GLU A 110 -2.42 5.05 -3.82
CA GLU A 110 -3.68 4.46 -3.41
C GLU A 110 -3.63 2.94 -3.59
N ILE A 111 -4.38 2.22 -2.77
CA ILE A 111 -4.60 0.78 -2.90
C ILE A 111 -6.10 0.55 -3.04
N GLU A 112 -6.53 0.02 -4.18
CA GLU A 112 -7.91 -0.42 -4.39
C GLU A 112 -8.21 -1.63 -3.50
N LEU A 113 -9.25 -1.56 -2.67
CA LEU A 113 -9.56 -2.61 -1.70
C LEU A 113 -10.37 -3.74 -2.34
N ASN A 114 -9.71 -4.86 -2.60
CA ASN A 114 -10.33 -6.06 -3.18
C ASN A 114 -9.67 -7.34 -2.64
N LYS A 115 -9.63 -7.49 -1.31
CA LYS A 115 -8.98 -8.63 -0.61
C LYS A 115 -7.57 -8.90 -1.20
N GLY A 116 -7.24 -10.16 -1.53
CA GLY A 116 -5.98 -10.55 -2.17
C GLY A 116 -5.78 -10.06 -3.62
N LYS A 117 -6.79 -9.44 -4.24
CA LYS A 117 -6.71 -8.84 -5.59
C LYS A 117 -6.50 -7.33 -5.56
N SER A 118 -6.26 -6.76 -4.38
CA SER A 118 -5.99 -5.33 -4.21
C SER A 118 -4.79 -4.89 -5.02
N LYS A 119 -4.83 -3.67 -5.57
CA LYS A 119 -3.80 -3.13 -6.45
C LYS A 119 -3.31 -1.79 -5.94
N LEU A 120 -1.99 -1.63 -5.91
CA LEU A 120 -1.34 -0.36 -5.59
C LEU A 120 -1.15 0.45 -6.87
N ASN A 121 -1.54 1.72 -6.82
CA ASN A 121 -1.32 2.70 -7.88
C ASN A 121 -0.58 3.91 -7.29
N GLU A 122 0.46 4.36 -7.98
CA GLU A 122 1.15 5.62 -7.64
C GLU A 122 0.28 6.83 -8.00
N LEU A 123 0.27 7.84 -7.12
CA LEU A 123 -0.36 9.12 -7.36
C LEU A 123 0.70 10.20 -7.62
N LYS A 124 0.62 10.81 -8.81
CA LYS A 124 1.48 11.94 -9.20
C LYS A 124 0.65 13.19 -9.34
N PHE A 125 0.85 14.14 -8.46
CA PHE A 125 0.20 15.43 -8.51
C PHE A 125 1.08 16.48 -9.16
N ASP A 126 0.43 17.46 -9.77
CA ASP A 126 1.02 18.59 -10.46
C ASP A 126 0.89 19.84 -9.61
N VAL A 127 2.02 20.50 -9.37
CA VAL A 127 2.10 21.82 -8.74
C VAL A 127 2.86 22.72 -9.70
N ASP A 128 2.18 23.74 -10.25
CA ASP A 128 2.76 24.71 -11.18
C ASP A 128 3.59 24.06 -12.33
N GLY A 129 3.12 22.93 -12.88
CA GLY A 129 3.75 22.22 -14.00
C GLY A 129 4.84 21.22 -13.61
N LYS A 130 5.14 21.05 -12.31
CA LYS A 130 6.09 20.05 -11.80
C LYS A 130 5.35 18.91 -11.11
N LYS A 131 5.82 17.66 -11.31
CA LYS A 131 5.26 16.47 -10.67
C LYS A 131 5.86 16.26 -9.29
N ASN A 132 5.00 16.20 -8.26
CA ASN A 132 5.36 16.03 -6.85
C ASN A 132 6.64 16.80 -6.44
N PRO A 133 6.74 18.13 -6.64
CA PRO A 133 7.93 18.90 -6.27
C PRO A 133 8.08 19.11 -4.74
N PHE A 134 7.42 18.27 -3.94
CA PHE A 134 7.33 18.37 -2.49
C PHE A 134 7.50 16.98 -1.87
N LEU A 135 8.01 16.95 -0.64
CA LEU A 135 7.96 15.75 0.19
C LEU A 135 6.66 15.77 0.97
N THR A 136 5.78 14.82 0.67
CA THR A 136 4.58 14.62 1.47
C THR A 136 4.93 13.85 2.72
N LEU A 137 4.41 14.31 3.85
CA LEU A 137 4.56 13.65 5.14
C LEU A 137 3.24 13.04 5.58
N ILE A 138 2.14 13.78 5.39
CA ILE A 138 0.83 13.39 5.93
C ILE A 138 -0.33 13.57 4.95
N ILE A 139 -1.39 12.80 5.17
CA ILE A 139 -2.72 12.96 4.58
C ILE A 139 -3.65 13.50 5.67
N ASP A 140 -3.98 14.79 5.60
CA ASP A 140 -4.84 15.43 6.59
C ASP A 140 -6.30 15.03 6.37
N GLU A 141 -6.77 15.10 5.12
CA GLU A 141 -8.18 14.90 4.78
C GLU A 141 -8.36 14.34 3.37
N ILE A 142 -9.44 13.59 3.19
CA ILE A 142 -9.96 13.21 1.87
C ILE A 142 -11.46 13.45 1.90
N ASP A 143 -11.95 14.24 0.95
CA ASP A 143 -13.36 14.53 0.76
C ASP A 143 -13.68 14.62 -0.73
N GLY A 144 -14.58 13.77 -1.21
CA GLY A 144 -14.93 13.65 -2.62
C GLY A 144 -13.72 13.40 -3.52
N GLU A 145 -13.50 14.31 -4.47
CA GLU A 145 -12.37 14.29 -5.40
C GLU A 145 -11.16 15.10 -4.88
N LYS A 146 -11.13 15.48 -3.60
CA LYS A 146 -10.08 16.29 -2.98
C LYS A 146 -9.31 15.47 -1.94
N ILE A 147 -7.99 15.66 -1.92
CA ILE A 147 -7.08 15.17 -0.88
C ILE A 147 -6.24 16.35 -0.38
N ILE A 148 -6.18 16.51 0.94
CA ILE A 148 -5.35 17.51 1.63
C ILE A 148 -4.10 16.82 2.14
N LEU A 149 -2.96 17.31 1.69
CA LEU A 149 -1.64 16.76 1.99
C LEU A 149 -0.80 17.78 2.76
N GLY A 150 -0.11 17.34 3.80
CA GLY A 150 0.87 18.15 4.53
C GLY A 150 2.28 17.72 4.18
N GLY A 151 3.15 18.66 3.82
CA GLY A 151 4.50 18.33 3.37
C GLY A 151 5.45 19.52 3.26
N ASN A 152 6.71 19.23 2.95
CA ASN A 152 7.74 20.26 2.76
C ASN A 152 7.95 20.56 1.27
N ILE A 153 7.98 21.84 0.90
CA ILE A 153 8.49 22.32 -0.38
C ILE A 153 9.93 22.81 -0.20
N PHE A 154 10.79 22.56 -1.20
CA PHE A 154 12.17 23.05 -1.20
C PHE A 154 12.30 24.31 -2.06
N ILE A 155 12.80 25.39 -1.46
CA ILE A 155 13.08 26.68 -2.11
C ILE A 155 14.57 26.97 -1.88
N GLY A 156 15.40 26.65 -2.89
CA GLY A 156 16.86 26.70 -2.73
C GLY A 156 17.33 25.66 -1.70
N GLU A 157 18.09 26.11 -0.71
CA GLU A 157 18.59 25.29 0.41
C GLU A 157 17.61 25.25 1.61
N HIS A 158 16.47 25.95 1.53
CA HIS A 158 15.48 26.01 2.59
C HIS A 158 14.28 25.10 2.31
N SER A 159 13.69 24.54 3.36
CA SER A 159 12.42 23.81 3.30
C SER A 159 11.36 24.54 4.12
N GLU A 160 10.16 24.66 3.56
CA GLU A 160 9.00 25.20 4.26
C GLU A 160 7.87 24.17 4.26
N TYR A 161 7.20 24.00 5.40
CA TYR A 161 6.00 23.18 5.50
C TYR A 161 4.82 23.91 4.87
N LYS A 162 4.12 23.25 3.95
CA LYS A 162 2.93 23.74 3.27
C LYS A 162 1.83 22.68 3.28
N VAL A 163 0.60 23.17 3.21
CA VAL A 163 -0.59 22.34 2.97
C VAL A 163 -0.91 22.40 1.49
N PHE A 164 -1.07 21.24 0.86
CA PHE A 164 -1.41 21.08 -0.54
C PHE A 164 -2.83 20.55 -0.67
N GLU A 165 -3.67 21.31 -1.34
CA GLU A 165 -5.02 20.88 -1.72
C GLU A 165 -4.96 20.31 -3.13
N CYS A 166 -5.16 19.00 -3.24
CA CYS A 166 -4.97 18.25 -4.48
C CYS A 166 -6.25 17.61 -4.97
N SER A 167 -6.48 17.66 -6.28
CA SER A 167 -7.60 16.99 -6.94
C SER A 167 -7.22 15.57 -7.33
N LEU A 168 -7.93 14.56 -6.80
CA LEU A 168 -7.80 13.16 -7.18
C LEU A 168 -8.16 12.91 -8.65
N LYS A 169 -9.00 13.75 -9.27
CA LYS A 169 -9.39 13.62 -10.67
C LYS A 169 -8.42 14.29 -11.63
N SER A 170 -8.20 15.58 -11.45
CA SER A 170 -7.34 16.36 -12.37
C SER A 170 -5.85 16.20 -12.08
N LYS A 171 -5.51 15.65 -10.90
CA LYS A 171 -4.14 15.51 -10.39
C LYS A 171 -3.42 16.85 -10.24
N LYS A 172 -4.13 17.97 -10.13
CA LYS A 172 -3.55 19.28 -9.84
C LYS A 172 -3.63 19.60 -8.35
N CYS A 173 -2.65 20.30 -7.82
CA CYS A 173 -2.66 20.83 -6.46
C CYS A 173 -2.51 22.35 -6.43
N LEU A 174 -3.05 22.94 -5.37
CA LEU A 174 -2.83 24.32 -4.97
C LEU A 174 -2.21 24.33 -3.57
N TYR A 175 -1.41 25.34 -3.27
CA TYR A 175 -0.88 25.59 -1.93
C TYR A 175 -0.76 27.10 -1.70
N ASP A 176 -0.91 27.54 -0.46
CA ASP A 176 -0.73 28.96 -0.12
C ASP A 176 0.76 29.32 -0.23
N LYS A 177 1.05 30.27 -1.13
CA LYS A 177 2.42 30.76 -1.39
C LYS A 177 2.93 31.60 -0.24
#